data_AF-A0A084AF64-F1
#
_entry.id   AF-A0A084AF64-F1
#
_cell.length_a   1.000
_cell.length_b   1.000
_cell.length_c   1.000
_cell.angle_alpha   90.00
_cell.angle_beta   90.00
_cell.angle_gamma   90.00
#
_symmetry.space_group_name_H-M   'P 1'
#
loop_
_entity.id
_entity.type
_entity.pdbx_description
1 polymer ?
#
loop_
_entity_poly.entity_id
_entity_poly.type
_entity_poly.pdbx_seq_one_letter_code
_entity_poly.pdbx_strand_id
1 'polypeptide(L)'
;MANPRVPGFGAISIFLFFLHATIVPSAPSIELPASYDVVWTTQSSNSAGSMPLGGGDIGLNAWAEKGDLLFYIQKSGTFDENKSFLKLGRIRLSFQPNPFAAGDFEQRLLINDGYIRFTGNDNTSVNLWVDVFNPVIHVEVDSPSEIAFQALYENWRFEDYQIRSGEQGEWVTAFHESNHGGKLA
;
A
#
# COMPACT_ATOMS: atom_id res chain seq x y z
N MET A 1 25.91 -24.33 84.32
CA MET A 1 24.51 -23.86 84.15
C MET A 1 24.56 -22.62 83.25
N ALA A 2 24.30 -22.77 81.96
CA ALA A 2 24.04 -21.65 81.05
C ALA A 2 23.29 -22.18 79.82
N ASN A 3 22.14 -21.57 79.58
CA ASN A 3 21.05 -21.95 78.68
C ASN A 3 21.36 -21.55 77.22
N PRO A 4 21.22 -22.42 76.20
CA PRO A 4 21.30 -21.99 74.81
C PRO A 4 19.97 -21.38 74.34
N ARG A 5 20.08 -20.14 73.83
CA ARG A 5 18.99 -19.34 73.26
C ARG A 5 18.45 -19.99 71.98
N VAL A 6 17.12 -20.14 71.89
CA VAL A 6 16.40 -20.50 70.66
C VAL A 6 16.07 -19.19 69.90
N PRO A 7 16.45 -19.03 68.61
CA PRO A 7 16.03 -17.87 67.83
C PRO A 7 14.61 -18.06 67.26
N GLY A 8 13.82 -16.98 67.32
CA GLY A 8 12.41 -16.92 66.95
C GLY A 8 12.13 -17.04 65.46
N PHE A 9 10.98 -17.66 65.14
CA PHE A 9 10.44 -17.77 63.79
C PHE A 9 9.84 -16.42 63.34
N GLY A 10 10.38 -15.83 62.28
CA GLY A 10 9.78 -14.69 61.59
C GLY A 10 8.68 -15.16 60.65
N ALA A 11 7.46 -14.62 60.80
CA ALA A 11 6.36 -14.85 59.88
C ALA A 11 6.60 -14.10 58.57
N ILE A 12 6.64 -14.82 57.45
CA ILE A 12 6.74 -14.25 56.09
C ILE A 12 5.30 -13.99 55.59
N SER A 13 4.89 -12.73 55.51
CA SER A 13 3.66 -12.34 54.82
C SER A 13 3.82 -12.45 53.31
N ILE A 14 3.06 -13.35 52.69
CA ILE A 14 2.98 -13.49 51.22
C ILE A 14 1.94 -12.49 50.71
N PHE A 15 2.38 -11.43 50.03
CA PHE A 15 1.50 -10.54 49.27
C PHE A 15 1.16 -11.20 47.93
N LEU A 16 -0.06 -11.69 47.78
CA LEU A 16 -0.61 -12.13 46.49
C LEU A 16 -0.98 -10.90 45.65
N PHE A 17 -0.14 -10.57 44.68
CA PHE A 17 -0.46 -9.57 43.65
C PHE A 17 -1.46 -10.19 42.65
N PHE A 18 -2.73 -9.80 42.73
CA PHE A 18 -3.71 -10.09 41.69
C PHE A 18 -3.45 -9.16 40.49
N LEU A 19 -2.76 -9.68 39.47
CA LEU A 19 -2.63 -9.03 38.17
C LEU A 19 -4.01 -8.93 37.52
N HIS A 20 -4.65 -7.78 37.62
CA HIS A 20 -5.89 -7.50 36.90
C HIS A 20 -5.53 -7.17 35.45
N ALA A 21 -5.70 -8.12 34.55
CA ALA A 21 -5.65 -7.87 33.12
C ALA A 21 -6.89 -7.08 32.71
N THR A 22 -6.76 -5.77 32.54
CA THR A 22 -7.82 -4.95 31.94
C THR A 22 -7.90 -5.30 30.46
N ILE A 23 -8.95 -6.01 30.06
CA ILE A 23 -9.28 -6.25 28.66
C ILE A 23 -9.75 -4.91 28.10
N VAL A 24 -8.91 -4.26 27.29
CA VAL A 24 -9.31 -3.07 26.53
C VAL A 24 -10.23 -3.56 25.40
N PRO A 25 -11.51 -3.19 25.35
CA PRO A 25 -12.37 -3.54 24.23
C PRO A 25 -11.82 -2.84 22.98
N SER A 26 -11.49 -3.62 21.94
CA SER A 26 -11.19 -3.07 20.62
C SER A 26 -12.46 -2.47 20.03
N ALA A 27 -12.41 -1.21 19.60
CA ALA A 27 -13.49 -0.63 18.82
C ALA A 27 -13.71 -1.47 17.55
N PRO A 28 -14.97 -1.74 17.13
CA PRO A 28 -15.21 -2.41 15.87
C PRO A 28 -14.67 -1.56 14.73
N SER A 29 -13.92 -2.17 13.83
CA SER A 29 -13.52 -1.53 12.57
C SER A 29 -14.78 -1.21 11.76
N ILE A 30 -14.83 -0.01 11.18
CA ILE A 30 -15.89 0.34 10.22
C ILE A 30 -15.63 -0.46 8.95
N GLU A 31 -16.58 -1.32 8.57
CA GLU A 31 -16.58 -2.00 7.28
C GLU A 31 -17.44 -1.21 6.30
N LEU A 32 -16.85 -0.82 5.17
CA LEU A 32 -17.58 -0.16 4.10
C LEU A 32 -18.43 -1.17 3.33
N PRO A 33 -19.59 -0.78 2.77
CA PRO A 33 -20.36 -1.67 1.92
C PRO A 33 -19.54 -2.16 0.73
N ALA A 34 -19.65 -3.44 0.35
CA ALA A 34 -18.93 -4.02 -0.79
C ALA A 34 -19.23 -3.33 -2.14
N SER A 35 -20.33 -2.56 -2.23
CA SER A 35 -20.64 -1.73 -3.39
C SER A 35 -19.70 -0.54 -3.58
N TYR A 36 -18.82 -0.25 -2.62
CA TYR A 36 -17.82 0.81 -2.71
C TYR A 36 -16.53 0.32 -3.36
N ASP A 37 -16.37 -0.99 -3.55
CA ASP A 37 -15.30 -1.53 -4.37
C ASP A 37 -15.39 -0.95 -5.78
N VAL A 38 -14.26 -0.47 -6.28
CA VAL A 38 -14.17 0.04 -7.66
C VAL A 38 -13.90 -1.16 -8.56
N VAL A 39 -14.76 -1.37 -9.55
CA VAL A 39 -14.68 -2.51 -10.47
C VAL A 39 -14.58 -2.03 -11.91
N TRP A 40 -13.62 -2.58 -12.65
CA TRP A 40 -13.52 -2.48 -14.10
C TRP A 40 -13.63 -3.86 -14.73
N THR A 41 -14.51 -3.98 -15.72
CA THR A 41 -14.72 -5.21 -16.48
C THR A 41 -14.04 -5.17 -17.85
N THR A 42 -13.27 -4.11 -18.12
CA THR A 42 -12.48 -3.94 -19.33
C THR A 42 -11.10 -3.41 -18.98
N GLN A 43 -10.10 -3.83 -19.75
CA GLN A 43 -8.73 -3.34 -19.59
C GLN A 43 -8.63 -1.89 -20.05
N SER A 44 -7.70 -1.16 -19.44
CA SER A 44 -7.48 0.23 -19.81
C SER A 44 -6.70 0.37 -21.10
N SER A 45 -6.86 1.51 -21.77
CA SER A 45 -6.06 1.87 -22.94
C SER A 45 -4.72 2.52 -22.58
N ASN A 46 -4.59 3.00 -21.34
CA ASN A 46 -3.40 3.63 -20.78
C ASN A 46 -3.54 3.76 -19.25
N SER A 47 -2.54 4.38 -18.60
CA SER A 47 -2.53 4.52 -17.14
C SER A 47 -3.62 5.40 -16.52
N ALA A 48 -4.45 6.10 -17.31
CA ALA A 48 -5.55 6.89 -16.77
C ALA A 48 -6.63 6.03 -16.10
N GLY A 49 -6.83 4.80 -16.56
CA GLY A 49 -7.61 3.81 -15.82
C GLY A 49 -6.70 3.01 -14.92
N SER A 50 -6.01 3.64 -13.97
CA SER A 50 -5.27 2.94 -12.91
C SER A 50 -5.88 3.16 -11.54
N MET A 51 -5.87 2.12 -10.73
CA MET A 51 -6.35 2.15 -9.35
C MET A 51 -5.20 2.57 -8.44
N PRO A 52 -5.43 3.49 -7.49
CA PRO A 52 -4.46 3.82 -6.47
C PRO A 52 -4.37 2.66 -5.47
N LEU A 53 -3.16 2.36 -5.03
CA LEU A 53 -2.87 1.35 -4.02
C LEU A 53 -1.62 1.78 -3.26
N GLY A 54 -1.52 1.52 -1.96
CA GLY A 54 -0.36 1.94 -1.19
C GLY A 54 -0.32 1.38 0.21
N GLY A 55 0.85 1.47 0.82
CA GLY A 55 1.14 0.97 2.16
C GLY A 55 2.45 1.56 2.66
N GLY A 56 2.45 2.01 3.92
CA GLY A 56 3.62 2.67 4.52
C GLY A 56 4.03 3.90 3.71
N ASP A 57 5.21 3.85 3.11
CA ASP A 57 5.78 4.93 2.28
C ASP A 57 5.87 4.59 0.80
N ILE A 58 5.18 3.53 0.34
CA ILE A 58 5.10 3.11 -1.07
C ILE A 58 3.69 3.34 -1.61
N GLY A 59 3.61 3.95 -2.78
CA GLY A 59 2.37 4.17 -3.53
C GLY A 59 2.46 3.61 -4.94
N LEU A 60 1.35 3.05 -5.42
CA LEU A 60 1.19 2.41 -6.72
C LEU A 60 0.00 3.01 -7.48
N ASN A 61 0.15 3.05 -8.81
CA ASN A 61 -0.97 3.18 -9.74
C ASN A 61 -0.99 1.92 -10.59
N ALA A 62 -1.97 1.04 -10.40
CA ALA A 62 -2.02 -0.27 -11.04
C ALA A 62 -3.18 -0.41 -12.03
N TRP A 63 -2.94 -1.04 -13.18
CA TRP A 63 -3.94 -1.30 -14.21
C TRP A 63 -3.57 -2.50 -15.06
N ALA A 64 -4.56 -3.04 -15.78
CA ALA A 64 -4.33 -3.98 -16.86
C ALA A 64 -4.41 -3.28 -18.22
N GLU A 65 -3.53 -3.65 -19.15
CA GLU A 65 -3.50 -3.14 -20.52
C GLU A 65 -2.95 -4.21 -21.47
N LYS A 66 -3.72 -4.54 -22.52
CA LYS A 66 -3.32 -5.48 -23.59
C LYS A 66 -2.81 -6.84 -23.08
N GLY A 67 -3.42 -7.34 -22.01
CA GLY A 67 -3.09 -8.62 -21.38
C GLY A 67 -1.93 -8.57 -20.39
N ASP A 68 -1.29 -7.43 -20.20
CA ASP A 68 -0.28 -7.25 -19.15
C ASP A 68 -0.87 -6.55 -17.94
N LEU A 69 -0.34 -6.86 -16.76
CA LEU A 69 -0.59 -6.08 -15.54
C LEU A 69 0.56 -5.10 -15.35
N LEU A 70 0.22 -3.84 -15.12
CA LEU A 70 1.16 -2.74 -15.06
C LEU A 70 0.95 -1.99 -13.76
N PHE A 71 2.04 -1.57 -13.13
CA PHE A 71 1.94 -0.60 -12.06
C PHE A 71 3.13 0.34 -12.00
N TYR A 72 2.85 1.62 -11.78
CA TYR A 72 3.88 2.58 -11.42
C TYR A 72 4.23 2.46 -9.95
N ILE A 73 5.50 2.71 -9.61
CA ILE A 73 5.98 2.74 -8.23
C ILE A 73 6.35 4.18 -7.86
N GLN A 74 5.91 4.60 -6.69
CA GLN A 74 6.36 5.81 -6.01
C GLN A 74 6.77 5.44 -4.59
N LYS A 75 7.76 6.16 -4.04
CA LYS A 75 8.12 6.10 -2.63
C LYS A 75 8.16 7.51 -2.04
N SER A 76 7.76 7.69 -0.78
CA SER A 76 7.87 9.00 -0.13
C SER A 76 9.34 9.46 -0.13
N GLY A 77 9.56 10.75 -0.38
CA GLY A 77 10.92 11.32 -0.49
C GLY A 77 11.51 11.32 -1.90
N THR A 78 10.84 10.75 -2.91
CA THR A 78 11.32 10.76 -4.30
C THR A 78 10.93 12.06 -5.00
N PHE A 79 11.69 13.12 -4.71
CA PHE A 79 11.58 14.43 -5.31
C PHE A 79 12.74 14.69 -6.26
N ASP A 80 12.49 15.48 -7.30
CA ASP A 80 13.58 16.13 -8.04
C ASP A 80 13.94 17.49 -7.41
N GLU A 81 14.97 18.14 -7.96
CA GLU A 81 15.45 19.46 -7.57
C GLU A 81 14.37 20.56 -7.76
N ASN A 82 13.29 20.24 -8.50
CA ASN A 82 12.15 21.11 -8.76
C ASN A 82 10.95 20.80 -7.85
N LYS A 83 11.14 19.95 -6.83
CA LYS A 83 10.13 19.54 -5.83
C LYS A 83 8.95 18.78 -6.44
N SER A 84 9.15 18.18 -7.60
CA SER A 84 8.15 17.36 -8.27
C SER A 84 8.19 15.93 -7.74
N PHE A 85 7.01 15.37 -7.48
CA PHE A 85 6.88 13.97 -7.08
C PHE A 85 7.10 13.05 -8.29
N LEU A 86 8.11 12.20 -8.21
CA LEU A 86 8.48 11.32 -9.31
C LEU A 86 7.97 9.89 -9.10
N LYS A 87 7.37 9.31 -10.14
CA LYS A 87 7.22 7.85 -10.28
C LYS A 87 8.60 7.26 -10.55
N LEU A 88 9.06 6.31 -9.74
CA LEU A 88 10.39 5.68 -9.87
C LEU A 88 10.52 4.81 -11.12
N GLY A 89 9.42 4.28 -11.63
CA GLY A 89 9.39 3.44 -12.82
C GLY A 89 8.09 2.66 -12.90
N ARG A 90 8.01 1.72 -13.84
CA ARG A 90 6.85 0.84 -14.04
C ARG A 90 7.29 -0.61 -13.97
N ILE A 91 6.48 -1.45 -13.33
CA ILE A 91 6.58 -2.89 -13.47
C ILE A 91 5.58 -3.34 -14.52
N ARG A 92 6.00 -4.25 -15.40
CA ARG A 92 5.15 -5.00 -16.32
C ARG A 92 5.20 -6.48 -15.94
N LEU A 93 4.03 -7.05 -15.71
CA LEU A 93 3.82 -8.48 -15.52
C LEU A 93 3.16 -9.06 -16.76
N SER A 94 3.84 -10.03 -17.37
CA SER A 94 3.34 -10.77 -18.54
C SER A 94 3.28 -12.26 -18.20
N PHE A 95 2.29 -12.96 -18.75
CA PHE A 95 1.94 -14.33 -18.35
C PHE A 95 1.95 -15.27 -19.57
N GLN A 96 2.27 -16.54 -19.35
CA GLN A 96 2.23 -17.60 -20.35
C GLN A 96 1.78 -18.94 -19.73
N PRO A 97 0.61 -19.49 -20.09
CA PRO A 97 -0.43 -18.85 -20.92
C PRO A 97 -0.97 -17.57 -20.25
N ASN A 98 -1.50 -16.64 -21.07
CA ASN A 98 -1.96 -15.35 -20.56
C ASN A 98 -3.48 -15.37 -20.26
N PRO A 99 -3.89 -15.34 -18.98
CA PRO A 99 -5.30 -15.36 -18.59
C PRO A 99 -6.03 -14.04 -18.91
N PHE A 100 -5.30 -12.97 -19.22
CA PHE A 100 -5.82 -11.64 -19.50
C PHE A 100 -5.75 -11.27 -21.00
N ALA A 101 -5.28 -12.16 -21.89
CA ALA A 101 -5.12 -11.82 -23.30
C ALA A 101 -6.47 -11.65 -24.06
N ALA A 102 -7.50 -12.37 -23.65
CA ALA A 102 -8.85 -12.32 -24.19
C ALA A 102 -9.83 -12.91 -23.17
N GLY A 103 -11.14 -12.79 -23.40
CA GLY A 103 -12.15 -13.44 -22.55
C GLY A 103 -12.55 -12.62 -21.34
N ASP A 104 -12.81 -13.31 -20.22
CA ASP A 104 -13.31 -12.70 -19.00
C ASP A 104 -12.21 -11.87 -18.34
N PHE A 105 -12.59 -10.67 -17.90
CA PHE A 105 -11.69 -9.76 -17.20
C PHE A 105 -12.44 -8.98 -16.12
N GLU A 106 -11.87 -8.96 -14.93
CA GLU A 106 -12.26 -8.05 -13.86
C GLU A 106 -11.00 -7.49 -13.18
N GLN A 107 -10.95 -6.18 -12.98
CA GLN A 107 -10.02 -5.53 -12.07
C GLN A 107 -10.85 -4.88 -10.97
N ARG A 108 -10.61 -5.27 -9.72
CA ARG A 108 -11.37 -4.80 -8.55
C ARG A 108 -10.43 -4.26 -7.48
N LEU A 109 -10.69 -3.07 -6.98
CA LEU A 109 -10.10 -2.54 -5.75
C LEU A 109 -11.00 -2.93 -4.57
N LEU A 110 -10.54 -3.86 -3.73
CA LEU A 110 -11.25 -4.27 -2.52
C LEU A 110 -10.92 -3.31 -1.39
N ILE A 111 -11.85 -2.40 -1.08
CA ILE A 111 -11.53 -1.21 -0.28
C ILE A 111 -11.30 -1.53 1.20
N ASN A 112 -12.03 -2.51 1.74
CA ASN A 112 -11.87 -2.91 3.14
C ASN A 112 -10.57 -3.68 3.39
N ASP A 113 -10.10 -4.41 2.37
CA ASP A 113 -8.90 -5.25 2.49
C ASP A 113 -7.63 -4.57 2.00
N GLY A 114 -7.75 -3.50 1.20
CA GLY A 114 -6.62 -2.69 0.75
C GLY A 114 -5.76 -3.35 -0.34
N TYR A 115 -6.36 -4.15 -1.23
CA TYR A 115 -5.66 -4.75 -2.36
C TYR A 115 -6.46 -4.67 -3.66
N ILE A 116 -5.75 -4.83 -4.79
CA ILE A 116 -6.37 -4.95 -6.11
C ILE A 116 -6.34 -6.42 -6.52
N ARG A 117 -7.49 -6.94 -6.93
CA ARG A 117 -7.61 -8.26 -7.58
C ARG A 117 -7.83 -8.08 -9.07
N PHE A 118 -7.02 -8.76 -9.86
CA PHE A 118 -7.24 -8.98 -11.28
C PHE A 118 -7.72 -10.41 -11.47
N THR A 119 -8.86 -10.60 -12.12
CA THR A 119 -9.42 -11.92 -12.45
C THR A 119 -9.46 -12.04 -13.96
N GLY A 120 -8.90 -13.13 -14.48
CA GLY A 120 -8.89 -13.47 -15.90
C GLY A 120 -9.55 -14.82 -16.16
N ASN A 121 -9.28 -15.38 -17.33
CA ASN A 121 -9.77 -16.70 -17.70
C ASN A 121 -9.31 -17.82 -16.75
N ASP A 122 -10.00 -18.95 -16.86
CA ASP A 122 -9.68 -20.20 -16.15
C ASP A 122 -9.61 -20.01 -14.63
N ASN A 123 -10.41 -19.09 -14.09
CA ASN A 123 -10.40 -18.68 -12.68
C ASN A 123 -9.02 -18.25 -12.17
N THR A 124 -8.14 -17.76 -13.05
CA THR A 124 -6.85 -17.22 -12.64
C THR A 124 -7.05 -15.84 -12.02
N SER A 125 -6.43 -15.61 -10.87
CA SER A 125 -6.44 -14.31 -10.21
C SER A 125 -5.04 -13.85 -9.81
N VAL A 126 -4.86 -12.53 -9.78
CA VAL A 126 -3.64 -11.88 -9.29
C VAL A 126 -4.04 -10.86 -8.24
N ASN A 127 -3.52 -11.01 -7.01
CA ASN A 127 -3.66 -10.02 -5.96
C ASN A 127 -2.41 -9.15 -5.92
N LEU A 128 -2.60 -7.83 -5.91
CA LEU A 128 -1.54 -6.83 -5.76
C LEU A 128 -1.80 -6.01 -4.50
N TRP A 129 -0.83 -5.97 -3.60
CA TRP A 129 -0.91 -5.20 -2.36
C TRP A 129 0.48 -4.72 -1.90
N VAL A 130 0.49 -3.77 -0.98
CA VAL A 130 1.71 -3.19 -0.42
C VAL A 130 1.71 -3.43 1.08
N ASP A 131 2.80 -4.00 1.59
CA ASP A 131 2.97 -4.19 3.03
C ASP A 131 3.14 -2.82 3.70
N VAL A 132 2.40 -2.59 4.78
CA VAL A 132 2.42 -1.33 5.54
C VAL A 132 3.66 -1.23 6.44
N PHE A 133 4.14 -2.37 6.95
CA PHE A 133 5.21 -2.45 7.93
C PHE A 133 6.57 -2.76 7.31
N ASN A 134 6.58 -3.40 6.14
CA ASN A 134 7.77 -3.69 5.36
C ASN A 134 7.67 -3.01 3.99
N PRO A 135 8.75 -2.44 3.43
CA PRO A 135 8.72 -1.76 2.14
C PRO A 135 8.71 -2.78 0.98
N VAL A 136 7.68 -3.62 0.92
CA VAL A 136 7.54 -4.75 -0.01
C VAL A 136 6.22 -4.62 -0.77
N ILE A 137 6.30 -4.79 -2.09
CA ILE A 137 5.13 -4.91 -2.97
C ILE A 137 4.91 -6.41 -3.21
N HIS A 138 3.72 -6.90 -2.92
CA HIS A 138 3.35 -8.29 -3.09
C HIS A 138 2.51 -8.47 -4.35
N VAL A 139 2.89 -9.47 -5.14
CA VAL A 139 2.13 -9.97 -6.29
C VAL A 139 1.92 -11.45 -6.07
N GLU A 140 0.66 -11.85 -5.89
CA GLU A 140 0.28 -13.23 -5.65
C GLU A 140 -0.56 -13.72 -6.80
N VAL A 141 -0.14 -14.82 -7.44
CA VAL A 141 -0.86 -15.43 -8.56
C VAL A 141 -1.50 -16.73 -8.07
N ASP A 142 -2.80 -16.84 -8.23
CA ASP A 142 -3.57 -18.07 -8.01
C ASP A 142 -4.14 -18.53 -9.35
N SER A 143 -3.81 -19.75 -9.76
CA SER A 143 -4.31 -20.34 -10.99
C SER A 143 -4.54 -21.84 -10.81
N PRO A 144 -5.64 -22.39 -11.36
CA PRO A 144 -5.86 -23.84 -11.41
C PRO A 144 -4.86 -24.60 -12.29
N SER A 145 -4.13 -23.90 -13.18
CA SER A 145 -3.16 -24.50 -14.11
C SER A 145 -1.80 -23.84 -13.97
N GLU A 146 -0.76 -24.51 -14.47
CA GLU A 146 0.59 -23.96 -14.48
C GLU A 146 0.66 -22.71 -15.37
N ILE A 147 1.13 -21.60 -14.79
CA ILE A 147 1.36 -20.34 -15.49
C ILE A 147 2.77 -19.86 -15.16
N ALA A 148 3.56 -19.60 -16.21
CA ALA A 148 4.78 -18.85 -16.10
C ALA A 148 4.48 -17.36 -16.16
N PHE A 149 5.24 -16.54 -15.43
CA PHE A 149 5.16 -15.09 -15.54
C PHE A 149 6.54 -14.44 -15.56
N GLN A 150 6.62 -13.27 -16.17
CA GLN A 150 7.80 -12.43 -16.21
C GLN A 150 7.47 -11.07 -15.61
N ALA A 151 8.35 -10.59 -14.73
CA ALA A 151 8.31 -9.23 -14.21
C ALA A 151 9.45 -8.41 -14.83
N LEU A 152 9.10 -7.32 -15.51
CA LEU A 152 10.07 -6.37 -16.08
C LEU A 152 9.94 -5.02 -15.40
N TYR A 153 11.09 -4.44 -15.03
CA TYR A 153 11.16 -3.05 -14.60
C TYR A 153 11.50 -2.15 -15.78
N GLU A 154 10.60 -1.22 -16.08
CA GLU A 154 10.69 -0.25 -17.14
C GLU A 154 10.96 1.13 -16.55
N ASN A 155 12.11 1.70 -16.90
CA ASN A 155 12.47 3.10 -16.61
C ASN A 155 12.46 3.90 -17.92
N TRP A 156 12.34 5.21 -17.83
CA TRP A 156 12.29 6.15 -18.94
C TRP A 156 13.08 7.44 -18.69
N ARG A 157 13.68 7.63 -17.51
CA ARG A 157 14.51 8.81 -17.19
C ARG A 157 15.97 8.56 -17.54
N PHE A 158 16.25 8.40 -18.83
CA PHE A 158 17.61 8.22 -19.34
C PHE A 158 18.22 9.51 -19.89
N GLU A 159 17.40 10.55 -20.06
CA GLU A 159 17.80 11.84 -20.61
C GLU A 159 17.14 12.97 -19.81
N ASP A 160 17.77 14.14 -19.84
CA ASP A 160 17.26 15.33 -19.16
C ASP A 160 15.92 15.76 -19.75
N TYR A 161 14.94 15.99 -18.88
CA TYR A 161 13.62 16.48 -19.26
C TYR A 161 13.51 17.98 -18.97
N GLN A 162 13.23 18.77 -20.02
CA GLN A 162 12.93 20.19 -19.86
C GLN A 162 11.51 20.37 -19.31
N ILE A 163 11.42 20.85 -18.06
CA ILE A 163 10.16 21.07 -17.36
C ILE A 163 9.32 22.13 -18.08
N ARG A 164 8.04 21.82 -18.29
CA ARG A 164 7.09 22.77 -18.89
C ARG A 164 6.51 23.72 -17.85
N SER A 165 6.07 24.89 -18.31
CA SER A 165 5.39 25.86 -17.45
C SER A 165 4.17 25.20 -16.76
N GLY A 166 4.13 25.23 -15.43
CA GLY A 166 3.07 24.64 -14.61
C GLY A 166 3.31 23.20 -14.13
N GLU A 167 4.43 22.57 -14.49
CA GLU A 167 4.78 21.21 -14.02
C GLU A 167 5.58 21.20 -12.70
N GLN A 168 5.92 22.37 -12.13
CA GLN A 168 6.65 22.49 -10.87
C GLN A 168 5.72 22.23 -9.66
N GLY A 169 6.22 21.47 -8.67
CA GLY A 169 5.48 21.18 -7.45
C GLY A 169 5.34 22.40 -6.53
N GLU A 170 4.12 22.94 -6.38
CA GLU A 170 3.81 23.98 -5.39
C GLU A 170 3.62 23.38 -3.98
N TRP A 171 4.71 23.27 -3.20
CA TRP A 171 4.65 22.76 -1.81
C TRP A 171 4.86 23.86 -0.73
N VAL A 172 4.88 25.14 -1.09
CA VAL A 172 5.30 26.23 -0.16
C VAL A 172 4.13 27.08 0.38
N THR A 173 2.89 26.91 -0.08
CA THR A 173 1.77 27.77 0.34
C THR A 173 0.99 27.31 1.58
N ALA A 174 1.24 26.12 2.14
CA ALA A 174 0.51 25.61 3.30
C ALA A 174 1.12 25.94 4.68
N PHE A 175 2.33 26.51 4.75
CA PHE A 175 2.98 26.93 6.01
C PHE A 175 3.25 28.44 6.08
N HIS A 176 2.35 29.26 5.54
CA HIS A 176 2.34 30.69 5.83
C HIS A 176 1.00 31.07 6.48
N GLU A 177 0.89 30.82 7.79
CA GLU A 177 -0.19 31.39 8.59
C GLU A 177 0.22 32.77 9.12
N SER A 178 -0.52 33.76 8.65
CA SER A 178 -0.84 35.06 9.24
C SER A 178 0.12 36.27 9.07
N ASN A 179 -0.55 37.35 8.67
CA ASN A 179 -0.29 38.77 8.97
C ASN A 179 0.79 39.52 8.16
N HIS A 180 0.35 40.30 7.16
CA HIS A 180 -0.07 41.70 7.37
C HIS A 180 -0.32 42.42 6.04
N GLY A 181 -1.36 43.28 6.02
CA GLY A 181 -1.36 44.48 5.19
C GLY A 181 -2.31 44.45 4.01
N GLY A 182 -3.56 44.89 4.25
CA GLY A 182 -4.37 45.39 3.16
C GLY A 182 -3.72 46.60 2.49
N LYS A 183 -3.99 46.77 1.20
CA LYS A 183 -4.44 48.06 0.64
C LYS A 183 -5.00 47.88 -0.76
N LEU A 184 -6.17 48.48 -0.88
CA LEU A 184 -6.90 48.93 -2.06
C LEU A 184 -6.01 49.37 -3.24
N ALA A 185 -6.40 48.97 -4.44
CA ALA A 185 -6.55 49.84 -5.61
C ALA A 185 -7.77 49.34 -6.40
#